data_AF-A0A151SWN1-F1
#
_entry.id   AF-A0A151SWN1-F1
#
_cell.length_a   1.000
_cell.length_b   1.000
_cell.length_c   1.000
_cell.angle_alpha   90.00
_cell.angle_beta   90.00
_cell.angle_gamma   90.00
#
_symmetry.space_group_name_H-M   'P 1'
#
loop_
_entity.id
_entity.type
_entity.pdbx_description
1 polymer ?
#
loop_
_entity_poly.entity_id
_entity_poly.type
_entity_poly.pdbx_seq_one_letter_code
_entity_poly.pdbx_strand_id
1 'polypeptide(L)'
;WKIAHNSLLTNKFRMKLGLNNSSSCDICTTGIENKLHVLRDCPFAGAVWKQLLGQREDVQFFTANLLAWLLRNLLKSGFMWEDWSTLFAVALDNL
;
A
#
# COMPACT_ATOMS: atom_id res chain seq x y z
N TRP A 1 -5.62 5.27 10.06
CA TRP A 1 -6.73 6.29 9.90
C TRP A 1 -6.61 7.14 8.62
N LYS A 2 -5.42 7.64 8.25
CA LYS A 2 -5.21 8.55 7.09
C LYS A 2 -5.63 7.95 5.73
N ILE A 3 -5.42 6.65 5.53
CA ILE A 3 -5.78 5.93 4.30
C ILE A 3 -7.30 5.85 4.11
N ALA A 4 -8.02 5.50 5.17
CA ALA A 4 -9.48 5.37 5.15
C ALA A 4 -10.17 6.71 4.82
N HIS A 5 -9.55 7.83 5.22
CA HIS A 5 -10.07 9.19 4.98
C HIS A 5 -9.48 9.87 3.76
N ASN A 6 -8.82 9.14 2.85
CA ASN A 6 -8.24 9.71 1.63
C ASN A 6 -7.25 10.87 1.91
N SER A 7 -6.65 10.88 3.09
CA SER A 7 -5.81 11.97 3.61
C SER A 7 -4.32 11.74 3.32
N LEU A 8 -4.00 10.71 2.53
CA LEU A 8 -2.64 10.49 2.03
C LEU A 8 -2.30 11.55 0.99
N LEU A 9 -1.52 12.54 1.43
CA LEU A 9 -1.03 13.65 0.62
C LEU A 9 0.11 13.20 -0.31
N THR A 10 -0.14 12.19 -1.14
CA THR A 10 0.83 11.64 -2.10
C THR A 10 1.37 12.72 -3.03
N ASN A 11 2.60 12.60 -3.54
CA ASN A 11 3.16 13.55 -4.48
C ASN A 11 2.30 13.71 -5.75
N LYS A 12 1.59 12.66 -6.22
CA LYS A 12 0.57 12.79 -7.27
C LYS A 12 -0.57 13.74 -6.88
N PHE A 13 -1.02 13.69 -5.64
CA PHE A 13 -2.06 14.59 -5.15
C PHE A 13 -1.53 16.01 -4.93
N ARG A 14 -0.31 16.16 -4.38
CA ARG A 14 0.37 17.46 -4.22
C ARG A 14 0.57 18.17 -5.55
N MET A 15 1.00 17.45 -6.59
CA MET A 15 1.12 18.00 -7.94
C MET A 15 -0.23 18.45 -8.51
N LYS A 16 -1.30 17.67 -8.32
CA LYS A 16 -2.66 18.08 -8.72
C LYS A 16 -3.12 19.37 -8.03
N LEU A 17 -2.66 19.62 -6.81
CA LEU A 17 -2.94 20.84 -6.06
C LEU A 17 -1.94 21.98 -6.35
N GLY A 18 -0.95 21.78 -7.23
CA GLY A 18 0.10 22.77 -7.49
C GLY A 18 1.09 22.97 -6.34
N LEU A 19 1.11 22.05 -5.37
CA LEU A 19 1.97 22.10 -4.18
C LEU A 19 3.31 21.36 -4.37
N ASN A 20 3.49 20.68 -5.51
CA ASN A 20 4.73 20.03 -5.89
C ASN A 20 4.86 20.02 -7.43
N ASN A 21 6.09 20.12 -7.94
CA ASN A 21 6.39 20.06 -9.36
C ASN A 21 6.64 18.62 -9.85
N SER A 22 6.83 17.69 -8.92
CA SER A 22 7.04 16.27 -9.21
C SER A 22 5.97 15.39 -8.57
N SER A 23 5.60 14.32 -9.26
CA SER A 23 4.71 13.28 -8.74
C SER A 23 5.47 12.01 -8.40
N SER A 24 6.80 12.03 -8.53
CA SER A 24 7.68 10.91 -8.24
C SER A 24 7.67 10.58 -6.75
N CYS A 25 7.93 9.30 -6.44
CA CYS A 25 8.15 8.90 -5.06
C CYS A 25 9.57 9.28 -4.61
N ASP A 26 9.67 9.97 -3.49
CA ASP A 26 10.96 10.41 -2.95
C ASP A 26 11.75 9.24 -2.30
N ILE A 27 11.06 8.16 -1.94
CA ILE A 27 11.66 6.99 -1.28
C ILE A 27 12.39 6.11 -2.29
N CYS A 28 11.71 5.69 -3.37
CA CYS A 28 12.28 4.78 -4.34
C CYS A 28 12.73 5.46 -5.64
N THR A 29 12.56 6.79 -5.72
CA THR A 29 12.93 7.64 -6.86
C THR A 29 12.40 7.16 -8.21
N THR A 30 11.37 6.31 -8.19
CA THR A 30 10.86 5.58 -9.36
C THR A 30 9.34 5.57 -9.33
N GLY A 31 8.74 5.77 -10.50
CA GLY A 31 7.29 5.76 -10.66
C GLY A 31 6.57 6.96 -10.02
N ILE A 32 5.25 6.97 -10.19
CA ILE A 32 4.36 8.02 -9.66
C ILE A 32 3.89 7.60 -8.28
N GLU A 33 4.15 8.43 -7.27
CA GLU A 33 3.66 8.26 -5.91
C GLU A 33 2.16 8.48 -5.87
N ASN A 34 1.41 7.39 -6.00
CA ASN A 34 -0.02 7.33 -5.79
C ASN A 34 -0.31 6.44 -4.56
N LYS A 35 -1.57 6.37 -4.14
CA LYS A 35 -1.95 5.60 -2.94
C LYS A 35 -1.47 4.15 -2.97
N LEU A 36 -1.63 3.48 -4.11
CA LEU A 36 -1.23 2.07 -4.24
C LEU A 36 0.29 1.91 -4.26
N HIS A 37 1.00 2.89 -4.82
CA HIS A 37 2.44 2.93 -4.78
C HIS A 37 2.96 3.07 -3.35
N VAL A 38 2.52 4.08 -2.60
CA VAL A 38 2.95 4.28 -1.20
C VAL A 38 2.64 3.05 -0.35
N LEU A 39 1.47 2.45 -0.55
CA LEU A 39 1.01 1.34 0.28
C LEU A 39 1.55 -0.02 -0.15
N ARG A 40 2.02 -0.21 -1.38
CA ARG A 40 2.34 -1.54 -1.92
C ARG A 40 3.41 -1.57 -3.00
N ASP A 41 3.28 -0.77 -4.05
CA ASP A 41 4.13 -0.91 -5.25
C ASP A 41 5.50 -0.23 -5.11
N CYS A 42 5.66 0.64 -4.11
CA CYS A 42 6.96 1.19 -3.75
C CYS A 42 7.89 0.03 -3.35
N PRO A 43 9.11 -0.09 -3.89
CA PRO A 43 10.09 -1.10 -3.49
C PRO A 43 10.26 -1.23 -1.97
N PHE A 44 10.20 -0.12 -1.23
CA PHE A 44 10.23 -0.12 0.24
C PHE A 44 9.02 -0.85 0.83
N ALA A 45 7.80 -0.39 0.49
CA ALA A 45 6.56 -1.02 0.96
C ALA A 45 6.45 -2.49 0.52
N GLY A 46 6.81 -2.77 -0.73
CA GLY A 46 6.84 -4.11 -1.29
C GLY A 46 7.80 -5.05 -0.54
N ALA A 47 8.93 -4.55 -0.04
CA ALA A 47 9.85 -5.33 0.78
C ALA A 47 9.22 -5.71 2.13
N VAL A 48 8.54 -4.75 2.79
CA VAL A 48 7.78 -5.00 4.04
C VAL A 48 6.74 -6.10 3.81
N TRP A 49 5.96 -6.01 2.72
CA TRP A 49 4.95 -7.01 2.40
C TRP A 49 5.55 -8.38 2.08
N LYS A 50 6.64 -8.44 1.31
CA LYS A 50 7.34 -9.71 1.03
C LYS A 50 7.83 -10.37 2.31
N GLN A 51 8.30 -9.59 3.27
CA GLN A 51 8.72 -10.12 4.57
C GLN A 51 7.54 -10.67 5.37
N LEU A 52 6.39 -9.97 5.38
CA LEU A 52 5.18 -10.42 6.07
C LEU A 52 4.52 -11.64 5.41
N LEU A 53 4.55 -11.72 4.08
CA LEU A 53 3.99 -12.83 3.29
C LEU A 53 4.91 -14.07 3.27
N GLY A 54 6.20 -13.91 3.53
CA GLY A 54 7.20 -14.97 3.49
C GLY A 54 7.40 -15.54 2.09
N GLN A 55 7.61 -16.87 1.97
CA GLN A 55 7.84 -17.54 0.68
C GLN A 55 6.59 -17.73 -0.18
N ARG A 56 5.43 -17.20 0.22
CA ARG A 56 4.19 -17.40 -0.53
C ARG A 56 4.02 -16.29 -1.56
N GLU A 57 4.18 -16.65 -2.82
CA GLU A 57 3.90 -15.76 -3.94
C GLU A 57 2.39 -15.62 -4.13
N ASP A 58 1.82 -14.58 -3.52
CA ASP A 58 0.45 -14.16 -3.83
C ASP A 58 0.48 -13.11 -4.94
N VAL A 59 0.48 -13.58 -6.19
CA VAL A 59 0.49 -12.71 -7.38
C VAL A 59 -0.67 -11.71 -7.35
N GLN A 60 -1.82 -12.09 -6.79
CA GLN A 60 -2.97 -11.19 -6.67
C GLN A 60 -2.73 -10.06 -5.68
N PHE A 61 -1.85 -10.25 -4.70
CA PHE A 61 -1.48 -9.20 -3.75
C PHE A 61 -0.91 -7.99 -4.48
N PHE A 62 0.02 -8.20 -5.41
CA PHE A 62 0.72 -7.13 -6.13
C PHE A 62 0.05 -6.68 -7.44
N THR A 63 -1.06 -7.31 -7.83
CA THR A 63 -1.76 -6.98 -9.10
C THR A 63 -3.17 -6.42 -8.90
N ALA A 64 -3.80 -6.65 -7.73
CA ALA A 64 -5.15 -6.13 -7.45
C ALA A 64 -5.22 -4.59 -7.44
N ASN A 65 -6.37 -4.02 -7.79
CA ASN A 65 -6.62 -2.59 -7.59
C ASN A 65 -6.79 -2.26 -6.09
N LEU A 66 -6.68 -0.98 -5.72
CA LEU A 66 -6.68 -0.55 -4.31
C LEU A 66 -7.88 -1.06 -3.51
N LEU A 67 -9.10 -0.95 -4.04
CA LEU A 67 -10.31 -1.36 -3.31
C LEU A 67 -10.36 -2.87 -3.14
N ALA A 68 -10.13 -3.64 -4.21
CA ALA A 68 -10.08 -5.09 -4.16
C ALA A 68 -8.99 -5.60 -3.22
N TRP A 69 -7.81 -4.95 -3.23
CA TRP A 69 -6.68 -5.27 -2.37
C TRP A 69 -7.01 -5.03 -0.89
N LEU A 70 -7.62 -3.89 -0.55
CA LEU A 70 -8.04 -3.59 0.82
C LEU A 70 -9.12 -4.56 1.32
N LEU A 71 -10.20 -4.75 0.55
CA LEU A 71 -11.29 -5.63 0.94
C LEU A 71 -10.81 -7.07 1.15
N ARG A 72 -9.96 -7.57 0.24
CA ARG A 72 -9.40 -8.92 0.32
C ARG A 72 -8.55 -9.13 1.57
N ASN A 73 -7.76 -8.15 1.99
CA ASN A 73 -6.86 -8.32 3.13
C ASN A 73 -7.50 -7.97 4.47
N LEU A 74 -8.50 -7.07 4.50
CA LEU A 74 -9.17 -6.62 5.72
C LEU A 74 -10.39 -7.49 6.10
N LEU A 75 -11.14 -7.99 5.11
CA LEU A 75 -12.38 -8.73 5.38
C LEU A 75 -12.19 -10.25 5.41
N LYS A 76 -11.09 -10.76 4.84
CA LYS A 76 -10.89 -12.19 4.71
C LYS A 76 -10.20 -12.74 5.96
N SER A 77 -11.00 -13.26 6.88
CA SER A 77 -10.50 -14.12 7.95
C SER A 77 -9.93 -15.42 7.35
N GLY A 78 -8.80 -15.90 7.87
CA GLY A 78 -8.29 -17.24 7.56
C GLY A 78 -7.51 -17.40 6.25
N PHE A 79 -7.11 -16.35 5.54
CA PHE A 79 -6.23 -16.50 4.36
C PHE A 79 -4.78 -16.86 4.74
N MET A 80 -4.43 -16.75 6.02
CA MET A 80 -3.04 -16.86 6.47
C MET A 80 -2.94 -17.30 7.95
N TRP A 81 -3.55 -16.52 8.86
CA TRP A 81 -3.43 -16.59 10.32
C TRP A 81 -4.77 -16.12 10.91
N GLU A 82 -5.15 -16.50 12.14
CA GLU A 82 -6.38 -15.99 12.78
C GLU A 82 -6.41 -14.45 12.82
N ASP A 83 -5.23 -13.80 12.83
CA ASP A 83 -5.06 -12.35 12.95
C ASP A 83 -4.54 -11.63 11.68
N TRP A 84 -4.61 -12.24 10.49
CA TRP A 84 -4.04 -11.62 9.27
C TRP A 84 -4.62 -10.23 8.98
N SER A 85 -5.93 -10.05 9.11
CA SER A 85 -6.58 -8.75 8.87
C SER A 85 -6.06 -7.68 9.82
N THR A 86 -5.78 -8.04 11.07
CA THR A 86 -5.17 -7.17 12.08
C THR A 86 -3.73 -6.83 11.71
N LEU A 87 -2.91 -7.84 11.40
CA LEU A 87 -1.51 -7.65 10.98
C LEU A 87 -1.42 -6.75 9.74
N PHE A 88 -2.27 -6.99 8.75
CA PHE A 88 -2.37 -6.18 7.55
C PHE A 88 -2.74 -4.74 7.88
N ALA A 89 -3.75 -4.52 8.73
CA ALA A 89 -4.16 -3.17 9.14
C ALA A 89 -3.05 -2.41 9.88
N VAL A 90 -2.32 -3.10 10.76
CA VAL A 90 -1.18 -2.51 11.50
C VAL A 90 -0.03 -2.17 10.55
N ALA A 91 0.36 -3.08 9.67
CA ALA A 91 1.40 -2.84 8.67
C ALA A 91 1.04 -1.65 7.76
N LEU A 92 -0.23 -1.56 7.36
CA LEU A 92 -0.75 -0.49 6.54
C LEU A 92 -0.71 0.89 7.24
N ASP A 93 -0.90 0.95 8.57
CA ASP A 93 -0.83 2.22 9.33
C ASP A 93 0.61 2.66 9.63
N ASN A 94 1.58 1.73 9.56
CA ASN A 94 3.01 1.99 9.78
C ASN A 94 3.83 2.21 8.49
N LEU A 95 3.20 2.10 7.32
CA LEU A 95 3.76 2.48 6.02
C LEU A 95 3.45 3.95 5.69
#